data_AF-M5BQW6-F1
#
_entry.id   AF-M5BQW6-F1
#
_cell.length_a   1.000
_cell.length_b   1.000
_cell.length_c   1.000
_cell.angle_alpha   90.00
_cell.angle_beta   90.00
_cell.angle_gamma   90.00
#
_symmetry.space_group_name_H-M   'P 1'
#
loop_
_entity.id
_entity.type
_entity.pdbx_description
1 polymer ?
#
loop_
_entity_poly.entity_id
_entity_poly.type
_entity_poly.pdbx_seq_one_letter_code
_entity_poly.pdbx_strand_id
1 'polypeptide(L)'
;MLRGSTEILETVKSHLGGIKVGDTTKDGKFTLAEVECLGACSNAPMLAMNDDFYEDLTPETTKKILDAFAKGQKPKPGPQSGRQTSENSAGLTALTSKPYGPGEHCLPEFA
;
A
#
# COMPACT_ATOMS: atom_id res chain seq x y z
N MET A 1 9.32 -4.82 -8.23
CA MET A 1 9.71 -5.98 -9.06
C MET A 1 9.64 -7.31 -8.29
N LEU A 2 10.46 -7.53 -7.24
CA LEU A 2 10.60 -8.83 -6.56
C LEU A 2 9.31 -9.43 -5.96
N ARG A 3 8.41 -8.59 -5.43
CA ARG A 3 7.13 -9.04 -4.85
C ARG A 3 5.94 -8.95 -5.81
N GLY A 4 6.18 -9.07 -7.12
CA GLY A 4 5.10 -9.16 -8.11
C GLY A 4 4.48 -7.82 -8.55
N SER A 5 5.17 -6.68 -8.38
CA SER A 5 4.62 -5.38 -8.81
C SER A 5 4.34 -5.31 -10.33
N THR A 6 5.07 -6.06 -11.15
CA THR A 6 4.82 -6.16 -12.60
C THR A 6 3.47 -6.85 -12.89
N GLU A 7 3.10 -7.86 -12.10
CA GLU A 7 1.80 -8.52 -12.22
C GLU A 7 0.66 -7.56 -11.84
N ILE A 8 0.87 -6.73 -10.81
CA ILE A 8 -0.07 -5.67 -10.44
C ILE A 8 -0.21 -4.64 -11.57
N LEU A 9 0.90 -4.22 -12.19
CA LEU A 9 0.87 -3.31 -13.34
C LEU A 9 0.06 -3.88 -14.51
N GLU A 10 0.32 -5.13 -14.90
CA GLU A 10 -0.44 -5.80 -15.97
C GLU A 10 -1.92 -6.00 -15.62
N THR A 11 -2.21 -6.24 -14.34
CA THR A 11 -3.59 -6.30 -13.83
C THR A 11 -4.30 -4.96 -14.03
N VAL A 12 -3.65 -3.84 -13.68
CA VAL A 12 -4.21 -2.50 -13.87
C VAL A 12 -4.44 -2.21 -15.35
N LYS A 13 -3.45 -2.46 -16.21
CA LYS A 13 -3.57 -2.27 -17.66
C LYS A 13 -4.76 -3.05 -18.22
N SER A 14 -4.85 -4.34 -17.90
CA SER A 14 -5.90 -5.22 -18.40
C SER A 14 -7.29 -4.83 -17.88
N HIS A 15 -7.40 -4.49 -16.59
CA HIS A 15 -8.68 -4.14 -15.95
C HIS A 15 -9.22 -2.80 -16.44
N LEU A 16 -8.36 -1.84 -16.74
CA LEU A 16 -8.73 -0.51 -17.23
C LEU A 16 -8.89 -0.45 -18.76
N GLY A 17 -9.13 -1.59 -19.42
CA GLY A 17 -9.43 -1.65 -20.85
C GLY A 17 -8.20 -1.64 -21.76
N GLY A 18 -7.04 -2.09 -21.25
CA GLY A 18 -5.82 -2.25 -22.03
C GLY A 18 -4.99 -0.98 -22.22
N ILE A 19 -5.12 0.01 -21.31
CA ILE A 19 -4.32 1.24 -21.35
C ILE A 19 -2.83 0.94 -21.14
N LYS A 20 -1.94 1.80 -21.66
CA LYS A 20 -0.50 1.71 -21.44
C LYS A 20 -0.07 2.67 -20.32
N VAL A 21 1.18 2.52 -19.89
CA VAL A 21 1.79 3.50 -18.99
C VAL A 21 1.87 4.85 -19.71
N GLY A 22 1.42 5.91 -19.04
CA GLY A 22 1.28 7.27 -19.58
C GLY A 22 -0.12 7.58 -20.12
N ASP A 23 -0.97 6.57 -20.36
CA ASP A 23 -2.30 6.78 -20.90
C ASP A 23 -3.32 7.14 -19.80
N THR A 24 -4.40 7.80 -20.23
CA THR A 24 -5.60 8.04 -19.43
C THR A 24 -6.77 7.27 -20.03
N THR A 25 -7.64 6.71 -19.18
CA THR A 25 -8.84 6.00 -19.62
C THR A 25 -9.80 6.93 -20.38
N LYS A 26 -10.61 6.37 -21.29
CA LYS A 26 -11.53 7.16 -22.14
C LYS A 26 -12.56 7.97 -21.37
N ASP A 27 -12.92 7.53 -20.16
CA ASP A 27 -13.84 8.22 -19.27
C ASP A 27 -13.14 9.30 -18.41
N GLY A 28 -11.82 9.48 -18.58
CA GLY A 28 -11.03 10.50 -17.89
C GLY A 28 -10.80 10.23 -16.41
N LYS A 29 -11.14 9.03 -15.91
CA LYS A 29 -11.11 8.74 -14.46
C LYS A 29 -9.76 8.25 -13.94
N PHE A 30 -8.98 7.56 -14.77
CA PHE A 30 -7.72 6.96 -14.35
C PHE A 30 -6.60 7.30 -15.32
N THR A 31 -5.45 7.71 -14.78
CA THR A 31 -4.19 7.86 -15.50
C THR A 31 -3.18 6.88 -14.90
N LEU A 32 -2.56 6.06 -15.74
CA LEU A 32 -1.59 5.07 -15.28
C LEU A 32 -0.18 5.62 -15.41
N ALA A 33 0.53 5.77 -14.29
CA ALA A 33 1.95 6.08 -14.27
C ALA A 33 2.73 4.96 -13.57
N GLU A 34 3.84 4.55 -14.16
CA GLU A 34 4.84 3.74 -13.47
C GLU A 34 5.86 4.70 -12.87
N VAL A 35 6.11 4.55 -11.58
CA VAL A 35 6.99 5.41 -10.80
C VAL A 35 8.01 4.57 -10.04
N GLU A 36 9.06 5.23 -9.58
CA GLU A 36 10.12 4.60 -8.80
C GLU A 36 9.67 4.31 -7.36
N CYS A 37 10.63 4.14 -6.45
CA CYS A 37 10.36 3.85 -5.05
C CYS A 37 9.44 4.91 -4.39
N LEU A 38 8.34 4.43 -3.79
CA LEU A 38 7.37 5.24 -3.03
C LEU A 38 7.53 5.10 -1.51
N GLY A 39 8.57 4.44 -1.02
CA GLY A 39 8.87 4.33 0.41
C GLY A 39 8.05 3.30 1.20
N ALA A 40 7.18 2.52 0.55
CA ALA A 40 6.35 1.48 1.17
C ALA A 40 6.91 0.06 0.95
N CYS A 41 8.23 -0.12 1.08
CA CYS A 41 8.92 -1.34 0.65
C CYS A 41 8.55 -2.59 1.47
N SER A 42 8.36 -2.46 2.78
CA SER A 42 7.88 -3.54 3.66
C SER A 42 6.48 -4.03 3.26
N ASN A 43 5.77 -3.21 2.49
CA ASN A 43 4.40 -3.37 2.07
C ASN A 43 4.23 -3.62 0.56
N ALA A 44 5.33 -4.01 -0.09
CA ALA A 44 5.28 -4.40 -1.49
C ALA A 44 4.44 -5.68 -1.70
N PRO A 45 3.70 -5.79 -2.81
CA PRO A 45 3.54 -4.78 -3.86
C PRO A 45 2.48 -3.73 -3.49
N MET A 46 2.63 -2.51 -4.01
CA MET A 46 1.74 -1.38 -3.67
C MET A 46 1.51 -0.48 -4.88
N LEU A 47 0.45 0.33 -4.81
CA LEU A 47 0.19 1.45 -5.71
C LEU A 47 -0.17 2.69 -4.89
N ALA A 48 0.17 3.86 -5.43
CA ALA A 48 -0.36 5.13 -4.95
C ALA A 48 -1.53 5.55 -5.85
N MET A 49 -2.60 6.05 -5.23
CA MET A 49 -3.71 6.64 -5.95
C MET A 49 -4.11 7.94 -5.25
N ASN A 50 -3.91 9.04 -5.97
CA ASN A 50 -3.95 10.39 -5.40
C ASN A 50 -3.00 10.48 -4.19
N ASP A 51 -3.51 10.83 -3.01
CA ASP A 51 -2.72 11.04 -1.79
C ASP A 51 -2.53 9.76 -0.95
N ASP A 52 -3.12 8.64 -1.35
CA ASP A 52 -3.18 7.43 -0.52
C ASP A 52 -2.39 6.26 -1.09
N PHE A 53 -1.79 5.47 -0.19
CA PHE A 53 -1.15 4.21 -0.52
C PHE A 53 -2.10 3.03 -0.34
N TYR A 54 -2.06 2.11 -1.29
CA TYR A 54 -2.75 0.83 -1.26
C TYR A 54 -1.71 -0.26 -1.41
N GLU A 55 -1.55 -1.09 -0.39
CA GLU A 55 -0.37 -1.92 -0.21
C GLU A 55 -0.70 -3.40 -0.01
N ASP A 56 0.31 -4.28 0.01
CA ASP A 56 0.15 -5.74 0.06
C ASP A 56 -0.82 -6.28 -1.02
N LEU A 57 -0.69 -5.75 -2.23
CA LEU A 57 -1.64 -6.01 -3.28
C LEU A 57 -1.52 -7.41 -3.87
N THR A 58 -2.68 -7.90 -4.31
CA THR A 58 -2.84 -9.04 -5.20
C THR A 58 -3.63 -8.57 -6.43
N PRO A 59 -3.67 -9.34 -7.52
CA PRO A 59 -4.50 -9.00 -8.67
C PRO A 59 -5.98 -8.78 -8.29
N GLU A 60 -6.53 -9.57 -7.38
CA GLU A 60 -7.93 -9.49 -6.96
C GLU A 60 -8.20 -8.23 -6.13
N THR A 61 -7.34 -7.92 -5.16
CA THR A 61 -7.49 -6.72 -4.32
C THR A 61 -7.29 -5.44 -5.14
N THR A 62 -6.37 -5.46 -6.11
CA THR A 62 -6.15 -4.37 -7.07
C THR A 62 -7.42 -4.07 -7.87
N LYS A 63 -8.06 -5.09 -8.46
CA LYS A 63 -9.33 -4.92 -9.19
C LYS A 63 -10.43 -4.36 -8.31
N LYS A 64 -10.57 -4.86 -7.08
CA LYS A 64 -11.55 -4.34 -6.11
C LYS A 64 -11.34 -2.85 -5.80
N ILE A 65 -10.09 -2.42 -5.65
CA ILE A 65 -9.75 -1.02 -5.44
C ILE A 65 -10.16 -0.19 -6.66
N LEU A 66 -9.75 -0.59 -7.87
CA LEU A 66 -10.11 0.12 -9.10
C LEU A 66 -11.63 0.23 -9.29
N ASP A 67 -12.37 -0.86 -9.04
CA ASP A 67 -13.83 -0.88 -9.15
C ASP A 67 -14.51 0.06 -8.15
N ALA A 68 -13.98 0.16 -6.93
CA ALA A 68 -14.50 1.07 -5.93
C ALA A 68 -14.31 2.53 -6.35
N PHE A 69 -13.12 2.89 -6.83
CA PHE A 69 -12.86 4.24 -7.36
C PHE A 69 -13.71 4.54 -8.60
N ALA A 70 -13.92 3.57 -9.49
CA ALA A 70 -14.79 3.74 -10.66
C ALA A 70 -16.24 4.08 -10.26
N LYS A 71 -16.69 3.54 -9.11
CA LYS A 71 -18.00 3.81 -8.47
C LYS A 71 -18.01 5.08 -7.59
N GLY A 72 -16.90 5.82 -7.52
CA GLY A 72 -16.77 7.03 -6.69
C GLY A 72 -16.62 6.74 -5.19
N GLN A 73 -16.23 5.52 -4.83
CA GLN A 73 -15.96 5.13 -3.44
C GLN A 73 -14.45 5.18 -3.19
N LYS A 74 -14.06 5.58 -1.99
CA LYS A 74 -12.66 5.57 -1.54
C LYS A 74 -12.42 4.35 -0.63
N PRO A 75 -11.75 3.29 -1.10
CA PRO A 75 -11.35 2.16 -0.27
C PRO A 75 -10.40 2.60 0.83
N LYS A 76 -10.36 1.80 1.91
CA LYS A 76 -9.46 2.04 3.04
C LYS A 76 -7.99 2.02 2.57
N PRO A 77 -7.24 3.13 2.79
CA PRO A 77 -5.80 3.16 2.54
C PRO A 77 -5.01 2.21 3.44
N GLY A 78 -3.83 1.83 3.00
CA GLY A 78 -2.89 0.95 3.69
C GLY A 78 -2.86 -0.48 3.15
N PRO A 79 -2.38 -1.45 3.96
CA PRO A 79 -2.34 -2.86 3.60
C PRO A 79 -3.71 -3.41 3.26
N GLN A 80 -3.80 -4.15 2.16
CA GLN A 80 -4.99 -4.93 1.77
C GLN A 80 -4.93 -6.38 2.27
N SER A 81 -3.89 -6.72 3.04
CA SER A 81 -3.73 -8.00 3.73
C SER A 81 -4.37 -7.98 5.13
N GLY A 82 -4.08 -8.99 5.94
CA GLY A 82 -4.61 -9.10 7.31
C GLY A 82 -3.88 -8.25 8.37
N ARG A 83 -2.79 -7.57 8.00
CA ARG A 83 -2.01 -6.74 8.94
C ARG A 83 -2.48 -5.29 8.93
N GLN A 84 -2.11 -4.52 9.95
CA GLN A 84 -2.56 -3.15 10.15
C GLN A 84 -1.72 -2.13 9.40
N THR A 85 -0.39 -2.22 9.51
CA THR A 85 0.55 -1.28 8.89
C THR A 85 1.75 -2.05 8.34
N SER A 86 2.90 -1.98 8.99
CA SER A 86 4.16 -2.57 8.54
C SER A 86 4.68 -3.67 9.47
N GLU A 87 3.84 -4.18 10.37
CA GLU A 87 4.23 -5.29 11.23
C GLU A 87 4.44 -6.58 10.44
N ASN A 88 5.04 -7.57 11.11
CA ASN A 88 5.17 -8.90 10.54
C ASN A 88 3.77 -9.49 10.29
N SER A 89 3.54 -10.03 9.08
CA SER A 89 2.25 -10.58 8.66
C SER A 89 1.77 -11.77 9.50
N ALA A 90 2.66 -12.42 10.25
CA ALA A 90 2.34 -13.50 11.19
C ALA A 90 2.05 -13.00 12.62
N GLY A 91 2.02 -11.68 12.85
CA GLY A 91 1.77 -11.06 14.16
C GLY A 91 2.98 -10.33 14.73
N LEU A 92 2.79 -9.67 15.89
CA LEU A 92 3.83 -8.85 16.50
C LEU A 92 5.01 -9.70 17.01
N THR A 93 6.17 -9.55 16.38
CA THR A 93 7.44 -10.18 16.81
C THR A 93 8.31 -9.27 17.68
N ALA A 94 7.97 -7.97 17.74
CA ALA A 94 8.63 -6.94 18.51
C ALA A 94 7.57 -5.92 18.98
N LEU A 95 7.96 -5.03 19.91
CA LEU A 95 7.04 -4.06 20.52
C LEU A 95 5.78 -4.72 21.11
N THR A 96 5.96 -5.89 21.72
CA THR A 96 4.87 -6.68 22.32
C THR A 96 4.51 -6.25 23.75
N SER A 97 5.40 -5.52 24.42
CA SER A 97 5.16 -4.92 25.72
C SER A 97 4.68 -3.48 25.59
N LYS A 98 4.04 -2.98 26.66
CA LYS A 98 3.69 -1.56 26.75
C LYS A 98 4.98 -0.73 26.73
N PRO A 99 5.04 0.38 25.96
CA PRO A 99 6.20 1.26 25.96
C PRO A 99 6.41 1.89 27.34
N TYR A 100 7.67 2.11 27.69
CA TYR A 100 8.03 2.78 28.92
C TYR A 100 7.52 4.22 28.94
N GLY A 101 7.10 4.67 30.12
CA GLY A 101 6.69 6.05 30.35
C GLY A 101 7.88 7.00 30.50
N PRO A 102 7.64 8.32 30.40
CA PRO A 102 8.69 9.31 30.68
C PRO A 102 9.20 9.15 32.12
N GLY A 103 10.52 9.09 32.29
CA GLY A 103 11.16 8.97 33.61
C GLY A 103 11.36 7.54 34.12
N GLU A 104 10.77 6.52 33.50
CA GLU A 104 10.77 5.14 34.02
C GLU A 104 12.17 4.50 34.10
N HIS A 105 13.09 4.94 33.23
CA HIS A 105 14.49 4.49 33.20
C HIS A 105 15.48 5.66 33.27
N CYS A 106 15.03 6.83 33.69
CA CYS A 106 15.94 7.94 33.93
C CYS A 106 16.80 7.60 35.16
N LEU A 107 18.10 7.44 34.92
CA LEU A 107 19.06 7.50 36.00
C LEU A 107 19.13 8.96 36.48
N PRO A 108 19.28 9.20 37.80
CA PRO A 108 19.63 10.54 38.25
C PRO A 108 20.90 10.99 37.51
N GLU A 109 20.94 12.25 37.05
CA GLU A 109 22.17 12.79 36.47
C GLU A 109 23.33 12.56 37.46
N PHE A 110 24.34 11.79 37.04
CA PHE A 110 25.59 11.48 37.77
C PHE A 110 25.54 10.36 38.85
N ALA A 111 25.07 9.16 38.51
CA ALA A 111 25.39 7.92 39.26
C ALA A 111 26.52 7.12 38.58
#